data_AF-A0A933HDH8-F1
#
_entry.id   AF-A0A933HDH8-F1
#
_cell.length_a   1.000
_cell.length_b   1.000
_cell.length_c   1.000
_cell.angle_alpha   90.00
_cell.angle_beta   90.00
_cell.angle_gamma   90.00
#
_symmetry.space_group_name_H-M   'P 1'
#
loop_
_entity.id
_entity.type
_entity.pdbx_description
1 polymer ?
#
loop_
_entity_poly.entity_id
_entity_poly.type
_entity_poly.pdbx_seq_one_letter_code
_entity_poly.pdbx_strand_id
1 'polypeptide(L)'
;MLKQAGILAVVVFGLLFSIPFIYNASSVGLSSNASASPSLPGQDPAKKCVKDKDWMRHNHMTLIMHSREDAVRDGLRKPGHGIQGCRSCHPNRAEFCDSCHGYVGVKPECWNCHYYPEKEALALK
;
A
#
# COMPACT_ATOMS: atom_id res chain seq x y z
N MET A 1 49.59 4.82 -23.62
CA MET A 1 48.82 3.71 -23.00
C MET A 1 47.83 4.21 -21.93
N LEU A 2 48.23 5.06 -20.98
CA LEU A 2 47.32 5.61 -19.95
C LEU A 2 46.05 6.32 -20.50
N LYS A 3 46.18 7.10 -21.59
CA LYS A 3 45.06 7.83 -22.19
C LYS A 3 43.97 6.91 -22.78
N GLN A 4 44.34 5.75 -23.33
CA GLN A 4 43.39 4.79 -23.89
C GLN A 4 42.68 3.99 -22.79
N ALA A 5 43.39 3.66 -21.71
CA ALA A 5 42.81 3.01 -20.54
C ALA A 5 41.76 3.90 -19.84
N GLY A 6 42.00 5.22 -19.76
CA GLY A 6 41.04 6.17 -19.21
C GLY A 6 39.74 6.29 -20.04
N ILE A 7 39.86 6.30 -21.37
CA ILE A 7 38.69 6.34 -22.27
C ILE A 7 37.85 5.07 -22.13
N LEU A 8 38.49 3.89 -22.07
CA LEU A 8 37.81 2.62 -21.84
C LEU A 8 37.05 2.59 -20.51
N ALA A 9 37.64 3.10 -19.44
CA ALA A 9 36.99 3.15 -18.13
C ALA A 9 35.73 4.03 -18.12
N VAL A 10 35.77 5.20 -18.78
CA VAL A 10 34.63 6.12 -18.87
C VAL A 10 33.50 5.52 -19.70
N VAL A 11 33.82 4.84 -20.81
CA VAL A 11 32.82 4.18 -21.66
C VAL A 11 32.15 3.02 -20.92
N VAL A 12 32.94 2.18 -20.25
CA VAL A 12 32.40 1.05 -19.46
C VAL A 12 31.54 1.55 -18.29
N PHE A 13 31.98 2.59 -17.58
CA PHE A 13 31.20 3.19 -16.50
C PHE A 13 29.91 3.85 -17.01
N GLY A 14 29.98 4.59 -18.13
CA GLY A 14 28.82 5.21 -18.76
C GLY A 14 27.78 4.16 -19.19
N LEU A 15 28.24 3.06 -19.80
CA LEU A 15 27.38 1.94 -20.14
C LEU A 15 26.74 1.33 -18.89
N LEU A 16 27.53 0.93 -17.89
CA LEU A 16 27.02 0.37 -16.62
C LEU A 16 26.03 1.30 -15.90
N PHE A 17 26.28 2.59 -15.91
CA PHE A 17 25.40 3.58 -15.28
C PHE A 17 24.10 3.80 -16.06
N SER A 18 24.14 3.67 -17.40
CA SER A 18 22.95 3.78 -18.26
C SER A 18 22.08 2.52 -18.27
N ILE A 19 22.62 1.36 -17.86
CA ILE A 19 21.91 0.08 -17.85
C ILE A 19 20.57 0.13 -17.08
N PRO A 20 20.48 0.64 -15.84
CA PRO A 20 19.21 0.75 -15.12
C PRO A 20 18.18 1.61 -15.86
N PHE A 21 18.62 2.70 -16.50
CA PHE A 21 17.73 3.59 -17.24
C PHE A 21 17.21 2.93 -18.51
N ILE A 22 18.03 2.14 -19.23
CA ILE A 22 17.60 1.40 -20.43
C ILE A 22 16.68 0.22 -20.06
N TYR A 23 16.97 -0.50 -18.97
CA TYR A 23 16.07 -1.55 -18.47
C TYR A 23 14.72 -1.00 -18.04
N ASN A 24 14.68 0.16 -17.38
CA ASN A 24 13.43 0.83 -17.03
C ASN A 24 12.73 1.44 -18.26
N ALA A 25 13.47 1.98 -19.23
CA ALA A 25 12.91 2.56 -20.45
C ALA A 25 12.37 1.50 -21.45
N SER A 26 12.91 0.28 -21.44
CA SER A 26 12.38 -0.83 -22.24
C SER A 26 11.21 -1.55 -21.55
N SER A 27 11.12 -1.52 -20.21
CA SER A 27 9.97 -2.04 -19.49
C SER A 27 8.74 -1.12 -19.54
N VAL A 28 8.91 0.20 -19.74
CA VAL A 28 7.77 1.13 -19.93
C VAL A 28 7.00 0.94 -21.24
N GLY A 29 7.57 0.23 -22.23
CA GLY A 29 6.85 -0.16 -23.46
C GLY A 29 5.88 -1.34 -23.27
N LEU A 30 5.98 -2.08 -22.16
CA LEU A 30 5.15 -3.25 -21.85
C LEU A 30 4.18 -3.01 -20.68
N SER A 31 4.27 -1.84 -20.03
CA SER A 31 3.44 -1.45 -18.89
C SER A 31 2.72 -0.13 -19.15
N SER A 32 1.93 -0.06 -20.22
CA SER A 32 0.77 0.82 -20.28
C SER A 32 -0.43 0.24 -19.54
N ASN A 33 -0.19 -0.45 -18.42
CA ASN A 33 -1.24 -0.64 -17.43
C ASN A 33 -1.34 0.67 -16.64
N ALA A 34 -2.09 1.63 -17.19
CA ALA A 34 -2.82 2.60 -16.37
C ALA A 34 -3.61 1.75 -15.37
N SER A 35 -2.97 1.44 -14.26
CA SER A 35 -3.32 0.30 -13.46
C SER A 35 -4.67 0.61 -12.83
N ALA A 36 -5.69 -0.13 -13.26
CA ALA A 36 -7.02 -0.02 -12.68
C ALA A 36 -6.87 -0.19 -11.17
N SER A 37 -7.38 0.76 -10.40
CA SER A 37 -7.36 0.64 -8.94
C SER A 37 -7.99 -0.71 -8.56
N PRO A 38 -7.45 -1.40 -7.55
CA PRO A 38 -8.00 -2.68 -7.12
C PRO A 38 -9.51 -2.55 -6.84
N SER A 39 -10.28 -3.52 -7.34
CA SER A 39 -11.70 -3.62 -7.03
C SER A 39 -11.84 -4.16 -5.62
N LEU A 40 -12.57 -3.45 -4.77
CA LEU A 40 -12.84 -3.85 -3.38
C LEU A 40 -14.25 -4.45 -3.30
N PRO A 41 -14.48 -5.44 -2.43
CA PRO A 41 -15.81 -5.98 -2.20
C PRO A 41 -16.78 -4.86 -1.80
N GLY A 42 -17.98 -4.90 -2.38
CA GLY A 42 -19.06 -3.98 -2.05
C GLY A 42 -19.48 -4.13 -0.59
N GLN A 43 -19.76 -3.01 0.08
CA GLN A 43 -20.31 -3.01 1.43
C GLN A 43 -21.82 -2.78 1.41
N ASP A 44 -22.47 -3.16 2.51
CA ASP A 44 -23.87 -2.89 2.77
C ASP A 44 -24.18 -1.38 2.61
N PRO A 45 -24.99 -1.00 1.59
CA PRO A 45 -25.31 0.41 1.34
C PRO A 45 -26.14 1.04 2.46
N ALA A 46 -26.73 0.24 3.36
CA ALA A 46 -27.47 0.74 4.52
C ALA A 46 -26.55 1.29 5.63
N LYS A 47 -25.25 0.97 5.63
CA LYS A 47 -24.30 1.45 6.65
C LYS A 47 -23.62 2.75 6.22
N LYS A 48 -23.54 3.69 7.16
CA LYS A 48 -22.82 4.95 6.95
C LYS A 48 -21.31 4.71 6.98
N CYS A 49 -20.64 4.98 5.85
CA CYS A 49 -19.18 4.95 5.75
C CYS A 49 -18.54 6.00 6.66
N VAL A 50 -17.30 5.73 7.11
CA VAL A 50 -16.49 6.68 7.90
C VAL A 50 -16.29 7.99 7.13
N LYS A 51 -15.95 7.87 5.84
CA LYS A 51 -15.83 8.95 4.84
C LYS A 51 -16.16 8.39 3.45
N ASP A 52 -16.29 9.28 2.46
CA ASP A 52 -16.45 8.89 1.06
C ASP A 52 -15.18 8.22 0.49
N LYS A 53 -15.34 7.52 -0.63
CA LYS A 53 -14.27 6.72 -1.25
C LYS A 53 -13.06 7.56 -1.64
N ASP A 54 -13.29 8.76 -2.16
CA ASP A 54 -12.22 9.61 -2.68
C ASP A 54 -11.42 10.21 -1.53
N TRP A 55 -12.10 10.65 -0.46
CA TRP A 55 -11.43 11.06 0.76
C TRP A 55 -10.59 9.94 1.37
N MET A 56 -11.13 8.72 1.46
CA MET A 56 -10.40 7.58 2.04
C MET A 56 -9.14 7.25 1.25
N ARG A 57 -9.17 7.28 -0.09
CA ARG A 57 -7.96 7.05 -0.90
C ARG A 57 -6.82 8.00 -0.56
N HIS A 58 -7.12 9.27 -0.31
CA HIS A 58 -6.11 10.29 -0.02
C HIS A 58 -5.72 10.37 1.46
N ASN A 59 -6.60 9.96 2.39
CA ASN A 59 -6.44 10.29 3.81
C ASN A 59 -6.53 9.11 4.78
N HIS A 60 -6.83 7.88 4.33
CA HIS A 60 -7.05 6.75 5.24
C HIS A 60 -5.85 6.49 6.16
N MET A 61 -4.62 6.59 5.65
CA MET A 61 -3.43 6.35 6.46
C MET A 61 -3.22 7.46 7.50
N THR A 62 -3.44 8.73 7.13
CA THR A 62 -3.40 9.87 8.07
C THR A 62 -4.44 9.69 9.18
N LEU A 63 -5.66 9.28 8.82
CA LEU A 63 -6.72 9.02 9.79
C LEU A 63 -6.35 7.91 10.78
N ILE A 64 -5.81 6.80 10.28
CA ILE A 64 -5.40 5.66 11.12
C ILE A 64 -4.23 6.05 12.03
N MET A 65 -3.24 6.77 11.50
CA MET A 65 -2.07 7.20 12.28
C MET A 65 -2.44 8.21 13.37
N HIS A 66 -3.30 9.18 13.06
CA HIS A 66 -3.79 10.11 14.07
C HIS A 66 -4.65 9.40 15.12
N SER A 67 -5.52 8.46 14.71
CA SER A 67 -6.27 7.64 15.67
C SER A 67 -5.37 6.78 16.55
N ARG A 68 -4.22 6.34 16.06
CA ARG A 68 -3.22 5.60 16.85
C ARG A 68 -2.55 6.52 17.86
N GLU A 69 -2.15 7.72 17.46
CA GLU A 69 -1.55 8.70 18.36
C GLU A 69 -2.54 9.11 19.46
N ASP A 70 -3.77 9.49 19.09
CA ASP A 70 -4.85 9.81 20.03
C ASP A 70 -5.03 8.68 21.06
N ALA A 71 -5.08 7.42 20.61
CA ALA A 71 -5.35 6.29 21.49
C ALA A 71 -4.17 5.89 22.39
N VAL A 72 -2.93 5.99 21.88
CA VAL A 72 -1.72 5.52 22.57
C VAL A 72 -1.08 6.61 23.43
N ARG A 73 -1.03 7.84 22.93
CA ARG A 73 -0.36 8.97 23.59
C ARG A 73 -1.32 9.75 24.48
N ASP A 74 -2.53 10.00 23.97
CA ASP A 74 -3.48 10.89 24.65
C ASP A 74 -4.62 10.13 25.35
N GLY A 75 -4.70 8.82 25.14
CA GLY A 75 -5.75 7.95 25.69
C GLY A 75 -7.14 8.18 25.08
N LEU A 76 -7.25 8.99 24.03
CA LEU A 76 -8.50 9.35 23.35
C LEU A 76 -8.85 8.30 22.29
N ARG A 77 -10.02 7.66 22.42
CA ARG A 77 -10.50 6.65 21.46
C ARG A 77 -11.74 7.13 20.73
N LYS A 78 -11.56 7.53 19.47
CA LYS A 78 -12.67 7.86 18.55
C LYS A 78 -13.26 6.56 17.97
N PRO A 79 -14.55 6.26 18.19
CA PRO A 79 -15.19 5.08 17.61
C PRO A 79 -15.07 5.11 16.07
N GLY A 80 -14.85 3.96 15.45
CA GLY A 80 -14.84 3.82 13.99
C GLY A 80 -13.55 4.27 13.26
N HIS A 81 -12.62 4.97 13.92
CA HIS A 81 -11.44 5.55 13.27
C HIS A 81 -10.17 4.67 13.35
N GLY A 82 -10.18 3.66 14.23
CA GLY A 82 -9.09 2.68 14.36
C GLY A 82 -9.36 1.37 13.60
N ILE A 83 -8.38 0.49 13.58
CA ILE A 83 -8.42 -0.83 12.91
C ILE A 83 -9.69 -1.63 13.25
N GLN A 84 -10.11 -1.63 14.53
CA GLN A 84 -11.30 -2.35 14.97
C GLN A 84 -12.59 -1.81 14.32
N GLY A 85 -12.66 -0.50 14.10
CA GLY A 85 -13.79 0.14 13.44
C GLY A 85 -13.85 -0.16 11.94
N CYS A 86 -12.69 -0.24 11.28
CA CYS A 86 -12.64 -0.68 9.89
C CYS A 86 -13.07 -2.15 9.77
N ARG A 87 -12.54 -3.03 10.65
CA ARG A 87 -12.82 -4.47 10.63
C ARG A 87 -14.30 -4.82 10.85
N SER A 88 -15.07 -3.99 11.55
CA SER A 88 -16.50 -4.27 11.77
C SER A 88 -17.35 -4.26 10.49
N CYS A 89 -16.85 -3.64 9.42
CA CYS A 89 -17.48 -3.66 8.10
C CYS A 89 -16.60 -4.31 7.02
N HIS A 90 -15.27 -4.34 7.21
CA HIS A 90 -14.32 -5.02 6.34
C HIS A 90 -13.71 -6.24 7.07
N PRO A 91 -14.38 -7.39 7.13
CA PRO A 91 -13.91 -8.50 7.96
C PRO A 91 -12.62 -9.16 7.45
N ASN A 92 -12.35 -9.05 6.15
CA ASN A 92 -11.24 -9.72 5.47
C ASN A 92 -10.12 -8.70 5.14
N ARG A 93 -8.92 -8.91 5.71
CA ARG A 93 -7.75 -8.06 5.43
C ARG A 93 -7.24 -8.21 4.00
N ALA A 94 -7.18 -9.44 3.51
CA ALA A 94 -6.60 -9.76 2.20
C ALA A 94 -7.39 -9.09 1.06
N GLU A 95 -8.71 -9.11 1.17
CA GLU A 95 -9.62 -8.53 0.15
C GLU A 95 -9.76 -7.00 0.26
N PHE A 96 -9.43 -6.40 1.40
CA PHE A 96 -9.59 -4.97 1.64
C PHE A 96 -8.26 -4.21 1.73
N CYS A 97 -7.53 -4.38 2.84
CA CYS A 97 -6.29 -3.66 3.09
C CYS A 97 -5.21 -4.09 2.09
N ASP A 98 -5.00 -5.39 1.95
CA ASP A 98 -3.86 -5.93 1.20
C ASP A 98 -4.05 -5.77 -0.32
N SER A 99 -5.30 -5.62 -0.78
CA SER A 99 -5.64 -5.29 -2.17
C SER A 99 -4.95 -3.99 -2.63
N CYS A 100 -5.03 -2.92 -1.82
CA CYS A 100 -4.36 -1.66 -2.11
C CYS A 100 -2.88 -1.66 -1.69
N HIS A 101 -2.55 -2.21 -0.53
CA HIS A 101 -1.17 -2.20 -0.03
C HIS A 101 -0.22 -3.06 -0.88
N GLY A 102 -0.69 -4.21 -1.37
CA GLY A 102 0.01 -5.02 -2.36
C GLY A 102 0.15 -4.30 -3.70
N TYR A 103 -0.91 -3.62 -4.14
CA TYR A 103 -0.90 -2.84 -5.38
C TYR A 103 0.13 -1.70 -5.36
N VAL A 104 0.23 -0.95 -4.26
CA VAL A 104 1.22 0.15 -4.13
C VAL A 104 2.57 -0.30 -3.58
N GLY A 105 2.75 -1.61 -3.33
CA GLY A 105 4.03 -2.19 -2.90
C GLY A 105 4.46 -1.84 -1.47
N VAL A 106 3.53 -1.53 -0.57
CA VAL A 106 3.84 -1.21 0.84
C VAL A 106 3.38 -2.32 1.77
N LYS A 107 4.11 -2.52 2.88
CA LYS A 107 3.79 -3.53 3.90
C LYS A 107 3.57 -2.83 5.25
N PRO A 108 2.32 -2.68 5.72
CA PRO A 108 2.04 -2.10 7.02
C PRO A 108 2.49 -3.03 8.16
N GLU A 109 3.22 -2.50 9.13
CA GLU A 109 3.70 -3.24 10.30
C GLU A 109 2.67 -3.31 11.45
N CYS A 110 1.45 -2.81 11.22
CA CYS A 110 0.38 -2.79 12.23
C CYS A 110 0.02 -4.20 12.72
N TRP A 111 0.21 -5.21 11.87
CA TRP A 111 -0.20 -6.60 12.10
C TRP A 111 0.72 -7.38 13.04
N ASN A 112 1.89 -6.83 13.37
CA ASN A 112 2.78 -7.43 14.36
C ASN A 112 2.16 -7.44 15.77
N CYS A 113 1.24 -6.50 16.02
CA CYS A 113 0.50 -6.40 17.28
C CYS A 113 -1.03 -6.48 17.09
N HIS A 114 -1.58 -6.03 15.96
CA HIS A 114 -3.02 -6.04 15.72
C HIS A 114 -3.47 -7.30 14.98
N TYR A 115 -4.37 -8.05 15.62
CA TYR A 115 -5.03 -9.18 14.97
C TYR A 115 -6.11 -8.71 13.98
N TYR A 116 -5.85 -8.95 12.70
CA TYR A 116 -6.80 -8.76 11.62
C TYR A 116 -6.75 -9.99 10.72
N PRO A 117 -7.83 -10.79 10.65
CA PRO A 117 -7.80 -12.03 9.93
C PRO A 117 -7.76 -11.79 8.40
N GLU A 118 -6.91 -12.56 7.71
CA GLU A 118 -6.75 -12.53 6.25
C GLU A 118 -7.91 -13.17 5.48
N LYS A 119 -8.74 -13.93 6.20
CA LYS A 119 -9.94 -14.61 5.72
C LYS A 119 -10.98 -14.51 6.83
N GLU A 120 -12.28 -14.60 6.53
CA GLU A 120 -13.26 -14.77 7.61
C GLU A 120 -12.82 -15.93 8.51
N ALA A 121 -12.51 -15.61 9.77
CA ALA A 121 -12.15 -16.62 10.74
C ALA A 121 -13.39 -17.50 10.94
N LEU A 122 -13.29 -18.76 10.50
CA LEU A 122 -14.33 -19.81 10.48
C LEU A 122 -15.22 -19.88 9.22
N ALA A 123 -14.67 -20.48 8.15
CA ALA A 123 -15.33 -21.63 7.51
C ALA A 123 -14.93 -22.95 8.20
N LEU A 124 -14.86 -22.92 9.54
CA LEU A 124 -14.65 -24.08 10.40
C LEU A 124 -15.87 -24.21 11.30
N LYS A 125 -16.94 -24.76 10.71
CA LYS A 125 -17.87 -25.65 11.38
C LYS A 125 -17.72 -27.01 10.74
#